data_AF-V8G9B5-F1
#
_entry.id   AF-V8G9B5-F1
#
_cell.length_a   1.000
_cell.length_b   1.000
_cell.length_c   1.000
_cell.angle_alpha   90.00
_cell.angle_beta   90.00
_cell.angle_gamma   90.00
#
_symmetry.space_group_name_H-M   'P 1'
#
loop_
_entity.id
_entity.type
_entity.pdbx_description
1 polymer ?
#
loop_
_entity_poly.entity_id
_entity_poly.type
_entity_poly.pdbx_seq_one_letter_code
_entity_poly.pdbx_strand_id
1 'polypeptide(L)'
;MTINMFQFHSKLNCRLIDHLFNRLAMMYGKKWLDMFMTEESINGWKNVWAEMINTRGLTLEMIKRGLNNCIDMYDWPPTLPQFVKACETLSRDETVTPNEPKLSLPVNRAAMPKELKDLKNVLMENLSVH
;
A
#
# COMPACT_ATOMS: atom_id res chain seq x y z
N MET A 1 31.79 -11.44 19.15
CA MET A 1 30.47 -11.86 18.64
C MET A 1 29.99 -10.80 17.67
N THR A 2 30.22 -10.98 16.38
CA THR A 2 29.73 -10.06 15.35
C THR A 2 28.32 -10.52 14.99
N ILE A 3 27.30 -9.76 15.37
CA ILE A 3 25.94 -10.00 14.88
C ILE A 3 25.98 -9.77 13.37
N ASN A 4 25.74 -10.83 12.60
CA ASN A 4 25.61 -10.76 11.14
C ASN A 4 24.38 -9.91 10.80
N MET A 5 24.60 -8.61 10.58
CA MET A 5 23.60 -7.61 10.19
C MET A 5 22.94 -7.92 8.83
N PHE A 6 23.41 -8.95 8.12
CA PHE A 6 23.02 -9.28 6.73
C PHE A 6 22.03 -10.46 6.57
N GLN A 7 21.56 -11.11 7.64
CA GLN A 7 20.83 -12.39 7.51
C GLN A 7 19.36 -12.38 7.97
N PHE A 8 18.81 -11.26 8.45
CA PHE A 8 17.43 -11.19 8.91
C PHE A 8 16.52 -10.38 7.99
N HIS A 9 16.40 -10.82 6.73
CA HIS A 9 15.28 -10.39 5.89
C HIS A 9 14.29 -11.55 5.84
N SER A 10 13.23 -11.44 6.66
CA SER A 10 12.14 -12.41 6.70
C SER A 10 11.64 -12.69 5.28
N LYS A 11 11.24 -13.93 4.98
CA LYS A 11 10.62 -14.31 3.69
C LYS A 11 9.38 -13.48 3.31
N LEU A 12 8.84 -12.66 4.21
CA LEU A 12 7.73 -11.74 3.93
C LEU A 12 8.22 -10.46 3.22
N ASN A 13 9.43 -10.00 3.54
CA ASN A 13 10.00 -8.79 2.92
C ASN A 13 10.36 -9.02 1.45
N CYS A 14 10.72 -10.24 1.03
CA CYS A 14 11.05 -10.48 -0.39
C CYS A 14 9.83 -10.34 -1.32
N ARG A 15 8.66 -10.89 -0.94
CA ARG A 15 7.45 -10.79 -1.79
C ARG A 15 6.95 -9.36 -1.95
N LEU A 16 6.97 -8.57 -0.87
CA LEU A 16 6.57 -7.15 -0.94
C LEU A 16 7.46 -6.37 -1.90
N ILE A 17 8.78 -6.58 -1.81
CA ILE A 17 9.76 -5.90 -2.65
C ILE A 17 9.68 -6.35 -4.10
N ASP A 18 9.43 -7.65 -4.36
CA ASP A 18 9.18 -8.14 -5.71
C ASP A 18 7.95 -7.47 -6.34
N HIS A 19 6.85 -7.37 -5.58
CA HIS A 19 5.66 -6.68 -6.05
C HIS A 19 5.91 -5.19 -6.29
N LEU A 20 6.67 -4.53 -5.41
CA LEU A 20 7.06 -3.13 -5.58
C LEU A 20 7.87 -2.91 -6.87
N PHE A 21 8.88 -3.74 -7.11
CA PHE A 21 9.72 -3.65 -8.31
C PHE A 21 8.90 -3.90 -9.57
N ASN A 22 7.98 -4.87 -9.55
CA ASN A 22 7.07 -5.13 -10.67
C ASN A 22 6.15 -3.93 -10.93
N ARG A 23 5.63 -3.28 -9.87
CA ARG A 23 4.79 -2.07 -10.03
C ARG A 23 5.59 -0.94 -10.66
N LEU A 24 6.82 -0.69 -10.21
CA LEU A 24 7.70 0.32 -10.82
C LEU A 24 8.03 0.00 -12.27
N ALA A 25 8.28 -1.28 -12.60
CA ALA A 25 8.47 -1.73 -13.97
C ALA A 25 7.24 -1.44 -14.86
N MET A 26 6.03 -1.68 -14.35
CA MET A 26 4.80 -1.39 -15.09
C MET A 26 4.54 0.11 -15.27
N MET A 27 4.98 0.94 -14.31
CA MET A 27 4.81 2.39 -14.36
C MET A 27 5.79 3.10 -15.31
N TYR A 28 7.05 2.68 -15.30
CA TYR A 28 8.12 3.38 -16.03
C TYR A 28 8.67 2.59 -17.23
N GLY A 29 8.24 1.34 -17.41
CA GLY A 29 8.61 0.49 -18.54
C GLY A 29 10.13 0.35 -18.69
N LYS A 30 10.62 0.58 -19.91
CA LYS A 30 12.05 0.48 -20.24
C LYS A 30 12.94 1.35 -19.34
N LYS A 31 12.47 2.54 -18.92
CA LYS A 31 13.26 3.43 -18.04
C LYS A 31 13.60 2.75 -16.71
N TRP A 32 12.72 1.89 -16.18
CA TRP A 32 13.01 1.14 -14.95
C TRP A 32 14.07 0.07 -15.19
N LEU A 33 13.96 -0.66 -16.30
CA LEU A 33 14.93 -1.69 -16.67
C LEU A 33 16.32 -1.09 -16.90
N ASP A 34 16.38 0.11 -17.50
CA ASP A 34 17.62 0.85 -17.76
C ASP A 34 18.33 1.31 -16.46
N MET A 35 17.69 1.25 -15.29
CA MET A 35 18.32 1.59 -14.00
C MET A 35 19.28 0.51 -13.48
N PHE A 36 19.18 -0.72 -13.99
CA PHE A 36 19.97 -1.85 -13.51
C PHE A 36 21.15 -2.14 -14.44
N MET A 37 22.33 -2.31 -13.85
CA MET A 37 23.54 -2.64 -14.61
C MET A 37 23.52 -4.09 -15.11
N THR A 38 23.05 -5.01 -14.28
CA THR A 38 22.96 -6.46 -14.58
C THR A 38 21.75 -7.07 -13.88
N GLU A 39 21.27 -8.22 -14.34
CA GLU A 39 20.20 -8.95 -13.65
C GLU A 39 20.60 -9.36 -12.22
N GLU A 40 21.87 -9.74 -12.01
CA GLU A 40 22.41 -10.08 -10.70
C GLU A 40 22.37 -8.88 -9.73
N SER A 41 22.54 -7.66 -10.25
CA SER A 41 22.45 -6.43 -9.44
C SER A 41 21.05 -6.20 -8.87
N ILE A 42 19.99 -6.74 -9.50
CA ILE A 42 18.60 -6.53 -9.06
C ILE A 42 18.38 -7.10 -7.66
N ASN A 43 18.94 -8.27 -7.34
CA ASN A 43 18.79 -8.87 -6.01
C ASN A 43 19.45 -8.02 -4.92
N GLY A 44 20.62 -7.46 -5.22
CA GLY A 44 21.29 -6.51 -4.33
C GLY A 44 20.44 -5.26 -4.07
N TRP A 45 19.83 -4.70 -5.13
CA TRP A 45 18.93 -3.56 -5.01
C TRP A 45 17.71 -3.88 -4.17
N LYS A 46 17.06 -5.01 -4.41
CA LYS A 46 15.90 -5.46 -3.63
C LYS A 46 16.24 -5.59 -2.14
N ASN A 47 17.42 -6.14 -1.81
CA ASN A 47 17.87 -6.26 -0.42
C ASN A 47 18.04 -4.89 0.25
N VAL A 48 18.71 -3.95 -0.42
CA VAL A 48 18.91 -2.59 0.11
C VAL A 48 17.58 -1.83 0.26
N TRP A 49 16.66 -2.00 -0.69
CA TRP A 49 15.31 -1.43 -0.57
C TRP A 49 14.54 -2.04 0.61
N ALA A 50 14.59 -3.36 0.78
CA ALA A 50 13.97 -4.06 1.91
C ALA A 50 14.51 -3.56 3.26
N GLU A 51 15.84 -3.42 3.36
CA GLU A 51 16.52 -2.93 4.55
C GLU A 51 16.08 -1.51 4.89
N MET A 52 16.03 -0.64 3.89
CA MET A 52 15.68 0.75 4.13
C MET A 52 14.21 0.92 4.48
N ILE A 53 13.30 0.19 3.80
CA ILE A 53 11.87 0.17 4.14
C ILE A 53 11.66 -0.28 5.58
N ASN A 54 12.34 -1.36 6.00
CA ASN A 54 12.25 -1.87 7.36
C ASN A 54 12.83 -0.89 8.38
N THR A 55 14.02 -0.34 8.11
CA THR A 55 14.73 0.60 9.00
C THR A 55 13.98 1.91 9.18
N ARG A 56 13.31 2.41 8.14
CA ARG A 56 12.47 3.61 8.21
C ARG A 56 11.08 3.35 8.79
N GLY A 57 10.72 2.08 9.04
CA GLY A 57 9.40 1.72 9.55
C GLY A 57 8.26 2.04 8.57
N LEU A 58 8.51 1.96 7.26
CA LEU A 58 7.50 2.29 6.26
C LEU A 58 6.39 1.25 6.25
N THR A 59 5.15 1.69 6.45
CA THR A 59 3.97 0.82 6.40
C THR A 59 3.56 0.54 4.96
N LEU A 60 2.72 -0.49 4.75
CA LEU A 60 2.15 -0.77 3.43
C LEU A 60 1.34 0.40 2.85
N GLU A 61 0.67 1.17 3.71
CA GLU A 61 -0.08 2.36 3.33
C GLU A 61 0.85 3.47 2.81
N MET A 62 1.97 3.70 3.51
CA MET A 62 3.00 4.65 3.07
C MET A 62 3.63 4.21 1.75
N ILE A 63 3.90 2.92 1.56
CA ILE A 63 4.45 2.38 0.31
C ILE A 63 3.47 2.56 -0.85
N LYS A 64 2.18 2.28 -0.62
CA LYS A 64 1.12 2.51 -1.61
C LYS A 64 1.04 3.99 -1.99
N ARG A 65 1.10 4.88 -1.00
CA ARG A 65 1.15 6.32 -1.23
C ARG A 65 2.41 6.73 -2.00
N GLY A 66 3.56 6.20 -1.64
CA GLY A 66 4.83 6.47 -2.34
C GLY A 66 4.75 6.10 -3.82
N LEU A 67 4.16 4.95 -4.16
CA LEU A 67 3.90 4.57 -5.55
C LEU A 67 3.05 5.62 -6.29
N ASN A 68 1.97 6.10 -5.69
CA ASN A 68 1.12 7.14 -6.30
C ASN A 68 1.89 8.45 -6.47
N ASN A 69 2.55 8.91 -5.41
CA ASN A 69 3.33 10.15 -5.42
C ASN A 69 4.44 10.13 -6.47
N CYS A 70 5.04 8.98 -6.75
CA CYS A 70 6.08 8.89 -7.77
C CYS A 70 5.57 9.27 -9.18
N ILE A 71 4.30 8.96 -9.50
CA ILE A 71 3.67 9.35 -10.78
C ILE A 71 3.64 10.87 -10.92
N ASP A 72 3.33 11.58 -9.83
CA ASP A 72 3.20 13.03 -9.84
C ASP A 72 4.56 13.75 -9.71
N MET A 73 5.54 13.10 -9.08
CA MET A 73 6.81 13.74 -8.71
C MET A 73 7.95 13.51 -9.71
N TYR A 74 7.93 12.41 -10.48
CA TYR A 74 9.11 11.98 -11.22
C TYR A 74 8.80 11.50 -12.64
N ASP A 75 9.44 12.13 -13.63
CA ASP A 75 9.42 11.68 -15.04
C ASP A 75 10.29 10.43 -15.29
N TRP A 76 11.19 10.14 -14.36
CA TRP A 76 12.07 8.97 -14.34
C TRP A 76 11.79 8.12 -13.09
N PRO A 77 11.98 6.79 -13.16
CA PRO A 77 11.79 5.95 -12.00
C PRO A 77 12.60 6.44 -10.79
N PRO A 78 12.00 6.38 -9.59
CA PRO A 78 12.63 6.91 -8.39
C PRO A 78 13.83 6.05 -7.99
N THR A 79 14.90 6.71 -7.54
CA THR A 79 15.93 6.08 -6.71
C THR A 79 15.37 5.71 -5.33
N LEU A 80 16.04 4.82 -4.60
CA LEU A 80 15.59 4.44 -3.24
C LEU A 80 15.33 5.65 -2.32
N PRO A 81 16.23 6.66 -2.20
CA PRO A 81 15.97 7.81 -1.34
C PRO A 81 14.77 8.65 -1.80
N GLN A 82 14.57 8.78 -3.12
CA GLN A 82 13.42 9.47 -3.68
C GLN A 82 12.12 8.72 -3.38
N PHE A 83 12.15 7.39 -3.46
CA PHE A 83 10.99 6.56 -3.13
C PHE A 83 10.63 6.66 -1.65
N VAL A 84 11.62 6.61 -0.74
CA VAL A 84 11.39 6.82 0.70
C VAL A 84 10.76 8.18 0.96
N LYS A 85 11.28 9.26 0.34
CA LYS A 85 10.68 10.59 0.44
C LYS A 85 9.24 10.62 -0.09
N ALA A 86 8.97 9.94 -1.20
CA ALA A 86 7.63 9.83 -1.75
C ALA A 86 6.67 9.11 -0.79
N CYS A 87 7.12 8.05 -0.10
CA CYS A 87 6.33 7.35 0.92
C CYS A 87 5.98 8.25 2.13
N GLU A 88 6.93 9.08 2.54
CA GLU A 88 6.79 9.97 3.70
C GLU A 88 6.00 11.25 3.36
N THR A 89 5.93 11.63 2.09
CA THR A 89 5.17 12.80 1.64
C THR A 89 3.67 12.48 1.59
N LEU A 90 2.84 13.32 2.20
CA LEU A 90 1.39 13.22 2.08
C LEU A 90 0.98 13.55 0.64
N SER A 91 0.07 12.76 0.06
CA SER A 91 -0.49 13.06 -1.25
C SER A 91 -1.43 14.26 -1.17
N ARG A 92 -1.68 14.96 -2.29
CA ARG A 92 -2.59 16.13 -2.29
C ARG A 92 -3.98 15.81 -1.73
N ASP A 93 -4.50 14.63 -2.07
CA ASP A 93 -5.80 14.14 -1.57
C ASP A 93 -5.80 13.90 -0.05
N GLU A 94 -4.62 13.65 0.55
CA GLU A 94 -4.45 13.43 1.99
C GLU A 94 -4.17 14.74 2.75
N THR A 95 -3.68 15.79 2.06
CA THR A 95 -3.41 17.10 2.68
C THR A 95 -4.67 17.93 2.99
N VAL A 96 -5.85 17.50 2.52
CA VAL A 96 -7.13 18.16 2.79
C VAL A 96 -7.84 17.47 3.96
N THR A 97 -7.32 17.62 5.17
CA THR A 97 -8.14 17.55 6.40
C THR A 97 -7.68 18.64 7.38
N PRO A 98 -8.55 19.61 7.74
CA PRO A 98 -8.39 20.36 8.98
C PRO A 98 -8.37 19.35 10.15
N ASN A 99 -7.57 19.61 11.18
CA ASN A 99 -7.45 18.79 12.38
C ASN A 99 -8.81 18.39 12.99
N GLU A 100 -9.38 17.26 12.57
CA GLU A 100 -10.31 16.50 13.39
C GLU A 100 -9.54 15.33 14.01
N PRO A 101 -9.62 15.10 15.33
CA PRO A 101 -9.25 13.80 15.86
C PRO A 101 -10.06 12.78 15.07
N LYS A 102 -9.41 11.71 14.56
CA LYS A 102 -10.13 10.58 13.97
C LYS A 102 -11.04 10.00 15.06
N LEU A 103 -12.24 10.55 15.21
CA LEU A 103 -13.30 9.96 15.99
C LEU A 103 -13.58 8.66 15.25
N SER A 104 -13.19 7.57 15.89
CA SER A 104 -13.54 6.22 15.48
C SER A 104 -15.05 6.20 15.26
N LEU A 105 -15.48 6.22 14.00
CA LEU A 105 -16.80 5.71 13.65
C LEU A 105 -16.82 4.27 14.18
N PRO A 106 -17.77 3.89 15.05
CA PRO A 106 -18.00 2.48 15.28
C PRO A 106 -18.38 1.93 13.90
N VAL A 107 -17.58 1.00 13.38
CA VAL A 107 -17.99 0.15 12.26
C VAL A 107 -19.19 -0.65 12.79
N ASN A 108 -20.36 -0.03 12.70
CA ASN A 108 -21.59 -0.64 13.13
C ASN A 108 -22.03 -1.59 12.01
N ARG A 109 -21.48 -2.81 12.05
CA ARG A 109 -22.18 -3.95 11.47
C ARG A 109 -23.46 -4.11 12.30
N ALA A 110 -24.60 -3.92 11.64
CA ALA A 110 -25.98 -4.12 12.11
C ALA A 110 -26.71 -2.90 12.69
N ALA A 111 -27.20 -2.05 11.79
CA ALA A 111 -28.57 -1.55 11.90
C ALA A 111 -29.24 -1.68 10.53
N MET A 112 -29.94 -2.79 10.31
CA MET A 112 -30.87 -2.92 9.20
C MET A 112 -31.98 -1.87 9.39
N PRO A 113 -32.32 -1.04 8.39
CA PRO A 113 -33.40 -0.07 8.51
C PRO A 113 -34.69 -0.78 8.96
N LYS A 114 -35.37 -0.20 9.96
CA LYS A 114 -36.59 -0.77 10.56
C LYS A 114 -37.69 -1.01 9.52
N GLU A 115 -37.61 -0.33 8.38
CA GLU A 115 -38.51 -0.41 7.22
C GLU A 115 -38.43 -1.76 6.46
N LEU A 116 -37.30 -2.49 6.53
CA LEU A 116 -37.13 -3.78 5.82
C LEU A 116 -37.75 -4.98 6.55
N LYS A 117 -38.02 -4.87 7.86
CA LYS A 117 -38.74 -5.92 8.61
C LYS A 117 -40.23 -5.91 8.30
N ASP A 118 -40.80 -4.72 8.14
CA ASP A 118 -42.23 -4.56 7.88
C ASP A 118 -42.56 -5.02 6.44
N LEU A 119 -41.67 -4.74 5.48
CA LEU A 119 -41.78 -5.25 4.11
C LEU A 119 -41.71 -6.79 4.02
N LYS A 120 -40.91 -7.44 4.87
CA LYS A 120 -40.83 -8.91 4.91
C LYS A 120 -42.08 -9.55 5.52
N ASN A 121 -42.67 -8.93 6.54
CA ASN A 121 -43.89 -9.44 7.17
C ASN A 121 -45.10 -9.33 6.22
N VAL A 122 -45.23 -8.21 5.50
CA VAL A 122 -46.30 -8.01 4.51
C VAL A 122 -46.18 -8.98 3.32
N LEU A 123 -44.96 -9.30 2.90
CA LEU A 123 -44.74 -10.27 1.81
C LEU A 123 -44.96 -11.72 2.27
N MET A 124 -44.70 -12.05 3.54
CA MET A 124 -44.88 -13.41 4.08
C MET A 124 -46.34 -13.71 4.47
N GLU A 125 -47.15 -12.71 4.83
CA GLU A 125 -48.57 -12.89 5.14
C GLU A 125 -49.45 -13.15 3.90
N ASN A 126 -49.01 -12.71 2.70
CA ASN A 126 -49.73 -12.94 1.44
C ASN A 126 -49.39 -14.27 0.75
N LEU A 127 -48.47 -15.06 1.30
CA LEU A 127 -48.00 -16.34 0.74
C LEU A 127 -48.50 -17.58 1.50
N SER A 128 -49.35 -17.42 2.52
CA SER A 128 -49.90 -18.53 3.32
C SER A 128 -51.42 -18.74 3.18
N VAL A 129 -52.08 -18.10 2.21
CA VAL A 129 -53.48 -18.40 1.86
C VAL A 129 -53.55 -18.85 0.41
N HIS A 130 -53.14 -20.10 0.17
CA HIS A 130 -53.78 -21.10 -0.69
C HIS A 130 -53.01 -22.42 -0.67
#